data_AF-A0A497QC79-F1
#
_entry.id   AF-A0A497QC79-F1
#
_cell.length_a   1.000
_cell.length_b   1.000
_cell.length_c   1.000
_cell.angle_alpha   90.00
_cell.angle_beta   90.00
_cell.angle_gamma   90.00
#
_symmetry.space_group_name_H-M   'P 1'
#
loop_
_entity.id
_entity.type
_entity.pdbx_description
1 polymer ?
#
loop_
_entity_poly.entity_id
_entity_poly.type
_entity_poly.pdbx_seq_one_letter_code
_entity_poly.pdbx_strand_id
1 'polypeptide(L)'
;MSPDAEPPTNDHGIAGAGRWCGIAGELPCAVISLLLVGQTLGEAVGGLQGAITGAIIGALTGLIFGAYSTYLTIQHLERVEMNAQARRSYVPPMEEILEKPEFLREREFEE
;
A
#
# COMPACT_ATOMS: atom_id res chain seq x y z
N MET A 1 13.31 -41.45 -1.85
CA MET A 1 12.07 -41.30 -1.07
C MET A 1 12.37 -40.35 0.07
N SER A 2 12.28 -39.05 -0.19
CA SER A 2 12.16 -38.02 0.85
C SER A 2 10.85 -37.30 0.52
N PRO A 3 9.81 -37.52 1.32
CA PRO A 3 8.49 -36.96 1.09
C PRO A 3 8.44 -35.51 1.58
N ASP A 4 7.59 -34.72 0.92
CA ASP A 4 7.00 -33.49 1.42
C ASP A 4 7.89 -32.22 1.43
N ALA A 5 8.29 -31.78 0.23
CA ALA A 5 8.37 -30.35 -0.02
C ALA A 5 6.95 -29.86 -0.37
N GLU A 6 6.22 -29.35 0.62
CA GLU A 6 4.94 -28.69 0.38
C GLU A 6 5.12 -27.54 -0.64
N PRO A 7 4.24 -27.42 -1.65
CA PRO A 7 4.23 -26.23 -2.50
C PRO A 7 3.87 -25.01 -1.64
N PRO A 8 4.48 -23.83 -1.87
CA PRO A 8 4.13 -22.64 -1.10
C PRO A 8 2.64 -22.37 -1.26
N THR A 9 1.90 -22.54 -0.17
CA THR A 9 0.48 -22.25 -0.11
C THR A 9 0.31 -20.76 -0.36
N ASN A 10 -0.65 -20.44 -1.23
CA ASN A 10 -1.03 -19.08 -1.59
C ASN A 10 -1.62 -18.36 -0.35
N ASP A 11 -0.77 -17.91 0.56
CA ASP A 11 -1.13 -17.04 1.68
C ASP A 11 -1.32 -15.61 1.17
N HIS A 12 -2.25 -15.43 0.24
CA HIS A 12 -2.76 -14.13 -0.22
C HIS A 12 -3.93 -13.63 0.66
N GLY A 13 -3.99 -14.10 1.91
CA GLY A 13 -5.01 -13.70 2.87
C GLY A 13 -4.63 -12.41 3.59
N ILE A 14 -5.41 -11.35 3.36
CA ILE A 14 -5.40 -10.04 4.06
C ILE A 14 -4.14 -9.16 3.83
N ALA A 15 -2.94 -9.75 3.70
CA ALA A 15 -1.70 -8.99 3.47
C ALA A 15 -1.73 -8.13 2.19
N GLY A 16 -2.45 -8.57 1.15
CA GLY A 16 -2.64 -7.79 -0.08
C GLY A 16 -3.80 -6.78 -0.03
N ALA A 17 -4.68 -6.84 0.98
CA ALA A 17 -5.91 -6.05 1.00
C ALA A 17 -5.66 -4.55 1.16
N GLY A 18 -4.62 -4.15 1.90
CA GLY A 18 -4.23 -2.75 2.04
C GLY A 18 -3.85 -2.10 0.70
N ARG A 19 -3.18 -2.87 -0.17
CA ARG A 19 -2.79 -2.42 -1.52
C ARG A 19 -4.00 -2.12 -2.39
N TRP A 20 -4.99 -3.02 -2.37
CA TRP A 20 -6.23 -2.84 -3.13
C TRP A 20 -7.13 -1.73 -2.56
N CYS A 21 -7.15 -1.53 -1.24
CA CYS A 21 -7.85 -0.39 -0.63
C CYS A 21 -7.24 0.95 -1.05
N GLY A 22 -5.91 1.06 -1.09
CA GLY A 22 -5.24 2.29 -1.56
C GLY A 22 -5.57 2.58 -3.02
N ILE A 23 -5.52 1.57 -3.89
CA ILE A 23 -5.91 1.70 -5.31
C ILE A 23 -7.38 2.13 -5.42
N ALA A 24 -8.28 1.53 -4.64
CA ALA A 24 -9.71 1.80 -4.67
C ALA A 24 -10.07 3.22 -4.19
N GLY A 25 -9.25 3.86 -3.34
CA GLY A 25 -9.49 5.23 -2.88
C GLY A 25 -8.89 6.30 -3.79
N GLU A 26 -7.62 6.13 -4.18
CA GLU A 26 -6.85 7.16 -4.89
C GLU A 26 -7.29 7.30 -6.35
N LEU A 27 -7.58 6.18 -7.01
CA LEU A 27 -7.93 6.15 -8.43
C LEU A 27 -9.24 6.90 -8.74
N PRO A 28 -10.38 6.65 -8.05
CA PRO A 28 -11.60 7.42 -8.29
C PRO A 28 -11.43 8.89 -7.92
N CYS A 29 -10.66 9.23 -6.88
CA CYS A 29 -10.41 10.62 -6.49
C CYS A 29 -9.72 11.41 -7.61
N ALA A 30 -8.65 10.86 -8.18
CA ALA A 30 -7.92 11.50 -9.28
C ALA A 30 -8.80 11.65 -10.54
N VAL A 31 -9.58 10.62 -10.86
CA VAL A 31 -10.49 10.64 -12.02
C VAL A 31 -11.58 11.71 -11.85
N ILE A 32 -12.25 11.76 -10.71
CA ILE A 32 -13.34 12.73 -10.46
C ILE A 32 -12.79 14.15 -10.48
N SER A 33 -11.64 14.39 -9.87
CA SER A 33 -11.03 15.72 -9.80
C SER A 33 -10.67 16.24 -11.19
N LEU A 34 -9.98 15.44 -12.01
CA LEU A 34 -9.56 15.85 -13.35
C LEU A 34 -10.73 15.91 -14.33
N LEU A 35 -11.76 15.09 -14.15
CA LEU A 35 -13.02 15.19 -14.89
C LEU A 35 -13.71 16.54 -14.62
N LEU A 36 -13.83 16.96 -13.36
CA LEU A 36 -14.47 18.22 -12.99
C LEU A 36 -13.68 19.44 -13.50
N VAL A 37 -12.36 19.38 -13.37
CA VAL A 37 -11.45 20.41 -13.88
C VAL A 37 -11.53 20.48 -15.41
N GLY A 38 -11.53 19.34 -16.09
CA GLY A 38 -11.68 19.27 -17.55
C GLY A 38 -13.02 19.84 -18.02
N GLN A 39 -14.12 19.52 -17.34
CA GLN A 39 -15.45 20.07 -17.64
C GLN A 39 -15.47 21.59 -17.52
N THR A 40 -15.01 22.14 -16.40
CA THR A 40 -15.04 23.58 -16.12
C THR A 40 -14.16 24.38 -17.07
N LEU A 41 -12.94 23.89 -17.37
CA LEU A 41 -12.07 24.48 -18.38
C LEU A 41 -12.67 24.40 -19.79
N GLY A 42 -13.26 23.24 -20.13
CA GLY A 42 -13.92 23.03 -21.41
C GLY A 42 -15.11 23.97 -21.61
N GLU A 43 -15.95 24.13 -20.59
CA GLU A 43 -17.09 25.05 -20.61
C GLU A 43 -16.64 26.50 -20.81
N ALA A 44 -15.58 26.91 -20.13
CA ALA A 44 -15.03 28.27 -20.25
C ALA A 44 -14.51 28.58 -21.67
N VAL A 45 -14.00 27.58 -22.40
CA VAL A 45 -13.40 27.77 -23.74
C VAL A 45 -14.44 27.63 -24.86
N GLY A 46 -15.35 26.65 -24.75
CA GLY A 46 -16.21 26.23 -25.86
C GLY A 46 -17.68 26.06 -25.50
N GLY A 47 -18.12 26.54 -24.34
CA GLY A 47 -19.47 26.34 -23.83
C GLY A 47 -19.80 24.86 -23.67
N LEU A 48 -21.04 24.46 -23.98
CA LEU A 48 -21.52 23.08 -23.76
C LEU A 48 -20.69 22.02 -24.52
N GLN A 49 -20.31 22.29 -25.77
CA GLN A 49 -19.50 21.37 -26.58
C GLN A 49 -18.09 21.23 -26.00
N GLY A 50 -17.54 22.35 -25.51
CA GLY A 50 -16.26 22.38 -24.81
C GLY A 50 -16.30 21.60 -23.51
N ALA A 51 -17.38 21.71 -22.73
CA ALA A 51 -17.55 20.97 -21.47
C ALA A 51 -17.51 19.45 -21.67
N ILE A 52 -18.18 18.93 -22.71
CA ILE A 52 -18.15 17.49 -23.03
C ILE A 52 -16.74 17.05 -23.43
N THR A 53 -16.10 17.81 -24.33
CA THR A 53 -14.73 17.50 -24.79
C THR A 53 -13.73 17.54 -23.64
N GLY A 54 -13.86 18.56 -22.78
CA GLY A 54 -13.07 18.73 -21.58
C GLY A 54 -13.30 17.62 -20.55
N ALA A 55 -14.54 17.15 -20.39
CA ALA A 55 -14.85 16.00 -19.54
C ALA A 55 -14.14 14.73 -20.00
N ILE A 56 -14.13 14.46 -21.30
CA ILE A 56 -13.49 13.28 -21.89
C ILE A 56 -11.97 13.35 -21.67
N ILE A 57 -11.36 14.49 -21.97
CA ILE A 57 -9.92 14.69 -21.76
C ILE A 57 -9.57 14.59 -20.27
N GLY A 58 -10.38 15.21 -19.40
CA GLY A 58 -10.22 15.16 -17.95
C GLY A 58 -10.34 13.74 -17.39
N ALA A 59 -11.31 12.96 -17.85
CA ALA A 59 -11.48 11.57 -17.44
C ALA A 59 -10.29 10.69 -17.87
N LEU A 60 -9.83 10.84 -19.13
CA LEU A 60 -8.69 10.07 -19.65
C LEU A 60 -7.38 10.42 -18.92
N THR A 61 -7.11 11.71 -18.74
CA THR A 61 -5.93 12.17 -18.01
C THR A 61 -6.00 11.76 -16.54
N GLY A 62 -7.16 11.85 -15.91
CA GLY A 62 -7.41 11.37 -14.55
C GLY A 62 -7.19 9.88 -14.37
N LEU A 63 -7.62 9.07 -15.34
CA LEU A 63 -7.39 7.62 -15.31
C LEU A 63 -5.90 7.30 -15.42
N ILE A 64 -5.19 7.92 -16.37
CA ILE A 64 -3.75 7.68 -16.60
C ILE A 64 -2.94 8.14 -15.38
N PHE A 65 -3.20 9.36 -14.90
CA PHE A 65 -2.46 9.92 -13.78
C PHE A 65 -2.79 9.20 -12.47
N GLY A 66 -4.05 8.81 -12.25
CA GLY A 66 -4.47 8.00 -11.11
C GLY A 66 -3.84 6.61 -11.12
N ALA A 67 -3.80 5.93 -12.27
CA ALA A 67 -3.12 4.64 -12.41
C ALA A 67 -1.60 4.76 -12.19
N TYR A 68 -0.98 5.82 -12.72
CA TYR A 68 0.45 6.08 -12.53
C TYR A 68 0.80 6.39 -11.07
N SER A 69 0.00 7.21 -10.40
CA SER A 69 0.13 7.52 -8.97
C SER A 69 0.03 6.26 -8.12
N THR A 70 -1.00 5.45 -8.34
CA THR A 70 -1.19 4.20 -7.59
C THR A 70 -0.05 3.20 -7.84
N TYR A 71 0.47 3.11 -9.06
CA TYR A 71 1.66 2.31 -9.37
C TYR A 71 2.89 2.73 -8.54
N LEU A 72 3.16 4.04 -8.47
CA LEU A 72 4.26 4.59 -7.66
C LEU A 72 4.07 4.30 -6.17
N THR A 73 2.84 4.45 -5.66
CA THR A 73 2.51 4.16 -4.26
C THR A 73 2.74 2.69 -3.92
N ILE A 74 2.36 1.77 -4.80
CA ILE A 74 2.63 0.33 -4.63
C ILE A 74 4.13 0.08 -4.57
N GLN A 75 4.89 0.65 -5.50
CA GLN A 75 6.34 0.48 -5.53
C GLN A 75 7.01 1.04 -4.27
N HIS A 76 6.51 2.18 -3.76
CA HIS A 76 7.01 2.77 -2.52
C HIS A 76 6.71 1.87 -1.32
N LEU A 77 5.48 1.35 -1.23
CA LEU A 77 5.07 0.45 -0.16
C LEU A 77 5.92 -0.83 -0.16
N GLU A 78 6.16 -1.44 -1.32
CA GLU A 78 7.03 -2.62 -1.44
C GLU A 78 8.46 -2.35 -0.93
N ARG A 79 9.04 -1.16 -1.24
CA ARG A 79 10.35 -0.79 -0.69
C ARG A 79 10.33 -0.64 0.83
N VAL A 80 9.27 -0.04 1.38
CA VAL A 80 9.13 0.15 2.82
C VAL A 80 8.96 -1.21 3.52
N GLU A 81 8.14 -2.10 2.96
CA GLU A 81 7.94 -3.45 3.48
C GLU A 81 9.23 -4.27 3.45
N MET A 82 9.99 -4.27 2.35
CA MET A 82 11.29 -4.96 2.32
C MET A 82 12.25 -4.44 3.40
N ASN A 83 12.29 -3.12 3.62
CA ASN A 83 13.10 -2.51 4.67
C ASN A 83 12.58 -2.85 6.08
N ALA A 84 11.27 -2.97 6.26
CA ALA A 84 10.64 -3.33 7.53
C ALA A 84 10.83 -4.82 7.86
N GLN A 85 10.74 -5.69 6.86
CA GLN A 85 10.99 -7.13 6.97
C GLN A 85 12.43 -7.39 7.44
N ALA A 86 13.40 -6.66 6.88
CA ALA A 86 14.79 -6.71 7.31
C ALA A 86 14.97 -6.30 8.79
N ARG A 87 14.11 -5.43 9.32
CA ARG A 87 14.12 -5.01 10.73
C ARG A 87 13.32 -5.92 11.66
N ARG A 88 12.36 -6.69 11.13
CA ARG A 88 11.49 -7.61 11.91
C ARG A 88 12.09 -9.01 12.08
N SER A 89 13.28 -9.27 11.56
CA SER A 89 13.95 -10.58 11.63
C SER A 89 14.58 -10.90 12.99
N TYR A 90 13.96 -10.47 14.09
CA TYR A 90 14.29 -11.00 15.40
C TYR A 90 13.01 -11.27 16.17
N VAL A 91 12.61 -12.54 16.13
CA VAL A 91 11.68 -13.12 17.10
C VAL A 91 12.56 -13.97 18.00
N PRO A 92 12.78 -13.59 19.26
CA PRO A 92 13.60 -14.37 20.16
C PRO A 92 12.98 -15.77 20.32
N PRO A 93 13.79 -16.83 20.35
CA PRO A 93 13.31 -18.18 20.61
C PRO A 93 12.66 -18.26 22.00
N MET A 94 11.78 -19.25 22.21
CA MET A 94 10.97 -19.36 23.42
C MET A 94 11.83 -19.42 24.69
N GLU A 95 12.99 -20.07 24.62
CA GLU A 95 13.99 -20.09 25.70
C GLU A 95 14.44 -18.69 26.18
N GLU A 96 14.60 -17.71 25.28
CA GLU A 96 15.06 -16.36 25.61
C GLU A 96 13.94 -15.49 26.23
N ILE A 97 12.68 -15.82 25.93
CA ILE A 97 11.50 -15.16 26.53
C ILE A 97 11.28 -15.62 27.98
N LEU A 98 11.61 -16.88 28.26
CA LEU A 98 11.46 -17.50 29.58
C LEU A 98 12.64 -17.18 30.52
N GLU A 99 13.75 -16.69 29.98
CA GLU A 99 14.89 -16.30 30.80
C GLU A 99 14.54 -15.04 31.61
N LYS A 100 14.66 -15.14 32.95
CA LYS A 100 14.48 -13.97 33.81
C LYS A 100 15.50 -12.91 33.37
N PRO A 101 15.04 -11.69 33.04
CA PRO A 101 15.94 -10.66 32.57
C PRO A 101 16.94 -10.30 33.67
N GLU A 102 18.19 -10.03 33.27
CA GLU A 102 19.33 -9.91 34.19
C GLU A 102 19.11 -8.87 35.30
N PHE A 103 18.33 -7.82 35.02
CA PHE A 103 17.95 -6.79 36.01
C PHE A 103 17.08 -7.29 37.18
N LEU A 104 16.44 -8.45 37.05
CA LEU A 104 15.73 -9.11 38.16
C LEU A 104 16.61 -10.11 38.92
N ARG A 105 17.70 -10.57 38.29
CA ARG A 105 18.63 -11.55 38.85
C ARG A 105 19.53 -10.91 39.90
N GLU A 106 19.98 -9.68 39.67
CA GLU A 106 20.85 -8.92 40.58
C GLU A 106 20.20 -8.63 41.95
N ARG A 107 18.87 -8.47 42.01
CA ARG A 107 18.16 -8.25 43.28
C ARG A 107 18.00 -9.51 44.14
N GLU A 108 18.13 -10.71 43.57
CA GLU A 108 18.07 -11.97 44.33
C GLU A 108 19.41 -12.32 44.99
N PHE A 109 20.51 -11.62 44.66
CA PHE A 109 21.85 -11.83 45.24
C PHE A 109 22.25 -10.77 46.28
N GLU A 110 21.43 -9.74 46.50
CA GLU A 110 21.64 -8.69 47.52
C GLU A 110 20.83 -8.90 48.82
N GLU A 111 20.06 -9.99 48.93
CA GLU A 111 19.44 -10.48 50.18
C GLU A 111 20.19 -11.70 50.74
#